data_AF-A0A086J6I0-F1
#
_entry.id   AF-A0A086J6I0-F1
#
_cell.length_a   1.000
_cell.length_b   1.000
_cell.length_c   1.000
_cell.angle_alpha   90.00
_cell.angle_beta   90.00
_cell.angle_gamma   90.00
#
_symmetry.space_group_name_H-M   'P 1'
#
loop_
_entity.id
_entity.type
_entity.pdbx_description
1 polymer ?
#
loop_
_entity_poly.entity_id
_entity_poly.type
_entity_poly.pdbx_seq_one_letter_code
_entity_poly.pdbx_strand_id
1 'polypeptide(L)'
;MPPPPPKVKLTNLMRVLGDQAVADPSKVEKEVREQMEKRLKDHEARNEARKLAPEVRSKKHAAKWQKKPHSGEFHVLLFCLKDLTNKRHLYKVRNMKISAHIHSRAS
;
A
#
# COMPACT_ATOMS: atom_id res chain seq x y z
N MET A 1 -15.69 -23.49 -15.88
CA MET A 1 -14.58 -22.55 -16.17
C MET A 1 -13.34 -23.39 -16.41
N PRO A 2 -12.69 -23.29 -17.58
CA PRO A 2 -11.44 -24.02 -17.83
C PRO A 2 -10.34 -23.50 -16.90
N PRO A 3 -9.37 -24.36 -16.53
CA PRO A 3 -8.26 -23.96 -15.67
C PRO A 3 -7.49 -22.79 -16.32
N PRO A 4 -7.07 -21.78 -15.53
CA PRO A 4 -6.34 -20.65 -16.06
C PRO A 4 -5.03 -21.13 -16.70
N PRO A 5 -4.67 -20.60 -17.87
CA PRO A 5 -3.48 -21.03 -18.59
C PRO A 5 -2.21 -20.83 -17.75
N PRO A 6 -1.20 -21.71 -17.90
CA PRO A 6 0.02 -21.66 -17.11
C PRO A 6 0.75 -20.32 -17.30
N LYS A 7 1.34 -19.80 -16.21
CA LYS A 7 2.04 -18.51 -16.23
C LYS A 7 3.41 -18.65 -16.88
N VAL A 8 3.47 -18.42 -18.19
CA VAL A 8 4.73 -18.39 -18.95
C VAL A 8 5.48 -17.07 -18.67
N LYS A 9 6.79 -17.16 -18.48
CA LYS A 9 7.76 -16.05 -18.39
C LYS A 9 8.86 -16.32 -19.41
N LEU A 10 9.58 -15.31 -19.90
CA LEU A 10 10.74 -15.54 -20.79
C LEU A 10 11.76 -16.52 -20.18
N THR A 11 12.01 -16.42 -18.87
CA THR A 11 12.91 -17.33 -18.15
C THR A 11 12.42 -18.78 -18.05
N ASN A 12 11.11 -19.02 -18.20
CA ASN A 12 10.49 -20.34 -18.10
C ASN A 12 9.94 -20.82 -19.46
N LEU A 13 10.26 -20.11 -20.55
CA LEU A 13 9.71 -20.33 -21.88
C LEU A 13 10.09 -21.70 -22.43
N MET A 14 11.39 -22.04 -22.37
CA MET A 14 11.92 -23.33 -22.83
C MET A 14 11.43 -24.53 -22.01
N ARG A 15 11.11 -24.33 -20.72
CA ARG A 15 10.64 -25.41 -19.86
C ARG A 15 9.14 -25.69 -20.02
N VAL A 16 8.35 -24.69 -20.39
CA VAL A 16 6.88 -24.79 -20.46
C VAL A 16 6.37 -25.02 -21.88
N LEU A 17 7.06 -24.43 -22.88
CA LEU A 17 6.69 -24.51 -24.30
C LEU A 17 7.81 -25.13 -25.14
N GLY A 18 8.62 -26.03 -24.55
CA GLY A 18 9.84 -26.58 -25.15
C GLY A 18 9.67 -27.03 -26.60
N ASP A 19 8.66 -27.83 -26.91
CA ASP A 19 8.42 -28.34 -28.26
C ASP A 19 8.05 -27.25 -29.28
N GLN A 20 7.35 -26.20 -28.86
CA GLN A 20 6.95 -25.08 -29.73
C GLN A 20 8.04 -24.00 -29.84
N ALA A 21 8.82 -23.81 -28.77
CA ALA A 21 9.92 -22.84 -28.72
C ALA A 21 11.15 -23.29 -29.53
N VAL A 22 11.31 -24.60 -29.78
CA VAL A 22 12.37 -25.16 -30.63
C VAL A 22 12.08 -24.92 -32.12
N ALA A 23 10.80 -24.92 -32.52
CA ALA A 23 10.41 -24.71 -33.91
C ALA A 23 10.55 -23.25 -34.36
N ASP A 24 10.05 -22.29 -33.56
CA ASP A 24 10.07 -20.85 -33.90
C ASP A 24 10.29 -19.97 -32.66
N PRO A 25 11.53 -19.79 -32.18
CA PRO A 25 11.81 -19.10 -30.92
C PRO A 25 11.34 -17.64 -30.91
N SER A 26 11.48 -16.92 -32.03
CA SER A 26 11.11 -15.49 -32.11
C SER A 26 9.60 -15.25 -31.98
N LYS A 27 8.78 -16.15 -32.52
CA LYS A 27 7.32 -16.02 -32.47
C LYS A 27 6.80 -16.26 -31.04
N VAL A 28 7.29 -17.31 -30.39
CA VAL A 28 6.91 -17.65 -29.00
C VAL A 28 7.37 -16.57 -28.02
N GLU A 29 8.55 -15.97 -28.23
CA GLU A 29 9.00 -14.83 -27.42
C GLU A 29 8.08 -13.61 -27.51
N LYS A 30 7.62 -13.27 -28.72
CA LYS A 30 6.67 -12.14 -28.93
C LYS A 30 5.35 -12.41 -28.21
N GLU A 31 4.79 -13.60 -28.39
CA GLU A 31 3.53 -14.00 -27.72
C GLU A 31 3.66 -13.97 -26.19
N VAL A 32 4.79 -14.42 -25.63
CA VAL A 32 5.03 -14.38 -24.19
C VAL A 32 5.20 -12.95 -23.67
N ARG A 33 5.86 -12.06 -24.43
CA ARG A 33 5.94 -10.63 -24.09
C ARG A 33 4.55 -9.98 -24.11
N GLU A 34 3.74 -10.23 -25.12
CA GLU A 34 2.36 -9.74 -25.20
C GLU A 34 1.51 -10.23 -24.02
N GLN A 35 1.62 -11.51 -23.65
CA GLN A 35 0.94 -12.05 -22.47
C GLN A 35 1.43 -11.39 -21.18
N MET A 36 2.72 -11.12 -21.06
CA MET A 36 3.28 -10.41 -19.90
C MET A 36 2.76 -8.98 -19.81
N GLU A 37 2.76 -8.25 -20.92
CA GLU A 37 2.20 -6.90 -21.01
C GLU A 37 0.73 -6.87 -20.66
N LYS A 38 -0.06 -7.83 -21.19
CA LYS A 38 -1.48 -7.94 -20.86
C LYS A 38 -1.69 -8.14 -19.36
N ARG A 39 -0.91 -9.03 -18.73
CA ARG A 39 -0.97 -9.25 -17.27
C ARG A 39 -0.58 -7.99 -16.48
N LEU A 40 0.40 -7.24 -16.96
CA LEU A 40 0.81 -5.98 -16.33
C LEU A 40 -0.33 -4.96 -16.41
N LYS A 41 -0.88 -4.74 -17.60
CA LYS A 41 -2.03 -3.84 -17.83
C LYS A 41 -3.24 -4.25 -17.00
N ASP A 42 -3.59 -5.53 -16.94
CA ASP A 42 -4.71 -6.03 -16.13
C ASP A 42 -4.45 -5.86 -14.63
N HIS A 43 -3.19 -5.94 -14.18
CA HIS A 43 -2.83 -5.68 -12.80
C HIS A 43 -2.91 -4.19 -12.46
N GLU A 44 -2.39 -3.33 -13.33
CA GLU A 44 -2.45 -1.88 -13.19
C GLU A 44 -3.89 -1.38 -13.19
N ALA A 45 -4.72 -1.80 -14.17
CA ALA A 45 -6.13 -1.46 -14.23
C ALA A 45 -6.91 -1.89 -12.97
N ARG A 46 -6.62 -3.08 -12.43
CA ARG A 46 -7.21 -3.53 -11.15
C ARG A 46 -6.74 -2.69 -9.96
N ASN A 47 -5.49 -2.26 -9.94
CA ASN A 47 -4.97 -1.40 -8.89
C ASN A 47 -5.54 0.01 -8.98
N GLU A 48 -5.69 0.54 -10.19
CA GLU A 48 -6.35 1.81 -10.48
C GLU A 48 -7.82 1.77 -10.06
N ALA A 49 -8.56 0.72 -10.41
CA ALA A 49 -9.94 0.54 -9.98
C ALA A 49 -10.08 0.45 -8.45
N ARG A 50 -9.08 -0.10 -7.75
CA ARG A 50 -9.04 -0.16 -6.28
C ARG A 50 -8.44 1.09 -5.63
N LYS A 51 -7.82 1.99 -6.41
CA LYS A 51 -7.16 3.18 -5.88
C LYS A 51 -8.24 4.10 -5.32
N LEU A 52 -8.23 4.25 -4.01
CA LEU A 52 -9.15 5.18 -3.36
C LEU A 52 -8.85 6.60 -3.82
N ALA A 53 -9.90 7.32 -4.23
CA ALA A 53 -9.84 8.75 -4.46
C ALA A 53 -9.21 9.44 -3.23
N PRO A 54 -8.38 10.48 -3.44
CA PRO A 54 -7.63 11.12 -2.37
C PRO A 54 -8.54 11.60 -1.23
N GLU A 55 -9.76 12.03 -1.55
CA GLU A 55 -10.77 12.43 -0.56
C GLU A 55 -11.29 11.28 0.29
N VAL A 56 -11.51 10.10 -0.30
CA VAL A 56 -11.96 8.93 0.46
C VAL A 56 -10.82 8.41 1.33
N ARG A 57 -9.57 8.51 0.84
CA ARG A 57 -8.38 8.17 1.62
C ARG A 57 -8.21 9.09 2.83
N SER A 58 -8.35 10.42 2.66
CA SER A 58 -8.26 11.37 3.76
C SER A 58 -9.37 11.15 4.80
N LYS A 59 -10.62 10.93 4.34
CA LYS A 59 -11.76 10.58 5.22
C LYS A 59 -11.53 9.28 5.99
N LYS A 60 -11.04 8.22 5.35
CA LYS A 60 -10.70 6.96 6.04
C LYS A 60 -9.58 7.13 7.06
N HIS A 61 -8.55 7.93 6.74
CA HIS A 61 -7.48 8.24 7.68
C HIS A 61 -8.01 9.04 8.88
N ALA A 62 -8.80 10.10 8.64
CA ALA A 62 -9.43 10.88 9.70
C ALA A 62 -10.32 10.01 10.59
N ALA A 63 -11.16 9.16 9.99
CA ALA A 63 -12.00 8.21 10.71
C ALA A 63 -11.18 7.24 11.56
N LYS A 64 -10.04 6.74 11.07
CA LYS A 64 -9.14 5.86 11.85
C LYS A 64 -8.62 6.56 13.11
N TRP A 65 -8.20 7.83 13.00
CA TRP A 65 -7.71 8.60 14.14
C TRP A 65 -8.81 9.04 15.10
N GLN A 66 -10.05 9.19 14.61
CA GLN A 66 -11.22 9.53 15.41
C GLN A 66 -11.90 8.33 16.08
N LYS A 67 -11.49 7.09 15.75
CA LYS A 67 -11.99 5.90 16.44
C LYS A 67 -11.63 5.99 17.92
N LYS A 68 -12.63 6.31 18.74
CA LYS A 68 -12.52 6.20 20.20
C LYS A 68 -12.30 4.73 20.56
N PRO A 69 -11.47 4.43 21.59
CA PRO A 69 -11.37 3.08 22.11
C PRO A 69 -12.75 2.57 22.51
N HIS A 70 -13.08 1.35 22.09
CA HIS A 70 -14.42 0.77 22.22
C HIS A 70 -14.86 0.59 23.68
N SER A 71 -13.91 0.51 24.62
CA SER A 71 -14.15 0.24 26.05
C SER A 71 -14.40 1.49 26.90
N GLY A 72 -14.39 2.70 26.34
CA GLY A 72 -14.50 3.93 27.14
C GLY A 72 -13.30 4.19 28.07
N GLU A 73 -12.26 3.37 28.00
CA GLU A 73 -11.02 3.55 28.75
C GLU A 73 -10.13 4.60 28.07
N PHE A 74 -9.59 5.51 28.87
CA PHE A 74 -8.66 6.53 28.42
C PHE A 74 -7.25 6.16 28.91
N HIS A 75 -6.33 5.94 27.99
CA HIS A 75 -4.92 5.80 28.33
C HIS A 75 -4.30 7.18 28.55
N VAL A 76 -3.81 7.43 29.76
CA VAL A 76 -3.11 8.67 30.12
C VAL A 76 -1.62 8.36 30.30
N LEU A 77 -0.77 9.15 29.64
CA LEU A 77 0.69 9.08 29.77
C LEU A 77 1.20 10.43 30.26
N LEU A 78 1.99 10.43 31.35
CA LEU A 78 2.65 11.63 31.87
C LEU A 78 4.14 11.59 31.54
N PHE A 79 4.63 12.71 31.00
CA PHE A 79 6.04 12.89 30.68
C PHE A 79 6.55 14.15 31.38
N CYS A 80 7.64 14.02 32.14
CA CYS A 80 8.35 15.15 32.73
C CYS A 80 9.64 15.40 31.94
N LEU A 81 9.82 16.63 31.48
CA LEU A 81 10.99 17.04 30.69
C LEU A 81 11.72 18.12 31.48
N LYS A 82 13.05 17.99 31.60
CA LYS A 82 13.89 19.01 32.24
C LYS A 82 13.97 20.28 31.40
N ASP A 83 14.17 20.12 30.09
CA ASP A 83 14.30 21.24 29.14
C ASP A 83 13.49 20.99 27.86
N LEU A 84 12.64 21.95 27.50
CA LEU A 84 11.85 21.95 26.26
C LEU A 84 12.02 23.27 25.48
N THR A 85 13.26 23.76 25.40
CA THR A 85 13.61 25.00 24.69
C THR A 85 13.80 24.81 23.18
N ASN A 86 14.03 23.57 22.72
CA ASN A 86 14.21 23.28 21.30
C ASN A 86 12.90 23.45 20.51
N LYS A 87 12.89 24.41 19.58
CA LYS A 87 11.74 24.76 18.74
C LYS A 87 11.21 23.58 17.90
N ARG A 88 12.08 22.66 17.45
CA ARG A 88 11.66 21.47 16.70
C ARG A 88 10.88 20.49 17.58
N HIS A 89 11.29 20.31 18.83
CA HIS A 89 10.60 19.46 19.79
C HIS A 89 9.26 20.06 20.20
N LEU A 90 9.21 21.37 20.46
CA LEU A 90 7.98 22.12 20.71
C LEU A 90 6.98 21.98 19.56
N TYR A 91 7.44 22.16 18.32
CA TYR A 91 6.60 22.01 17.13
C TYR A 91 6.04 20.59 16.99
N LYS A 92 6.87 19.56 17.23
CA LYS A 92 6.45 18.17 17.17
C LYS A 92 5.42 17.84 18.25
N VAL A 93 5.64 18.26 19.50
CA VAL A 93 4.71 18.08 20.61
C VAL A 93 3.38 18.80 20.33
N ARG A 94 3.44 20.05 19.82
CA ARG A 94 2.25 20.82 19.46
C ARG A 94 1.45 20.15 18.34
N ASN A 95 2.11 19.70 17.27
CA ASN A 95 1.43 19.06 16.14
C ASN A 95 0.89 17.67 16.48
N MET A 96 1.58 16.92 17.34
CA MET A 96 1.11 15.62 17.79
C MET A 96 -0.22 15.72 18.56
N LYS A 97 -0.39 16.77 19.38
CA LYS A 97 -1.67 17.04 20.08
C LYS A 97 -2.84 17.19 19.11
N ILE A 98 -2.63 17.98 18.06
CA ILE A 98 -3.66 18.30 17.06
C ILE A 98 -4.00 17.08 16.20
N SER A 99 -3.00 16.31 15.78
CA SER A 99 -3.22 15.16 14.89
C SER A 99 -3.79 13.92 15.60
N ALA A 100 -3.48 13.72 16.87
CA ALA A 100 -3.85 12.51 17.61
C ALA A 100 -5.09 12.66 18.52
N HIS A 101 -5.74 13.83 18.55
CA HIS A 101 -6.89 14.11 19.43
C HIS A 101 -6.61 13.80 20.92
N ILE A 102 -5.34 13.94 21.33
CA ILE A 102 -4.92 13.74 22.72
C ILE A 102 -5.27 15.01 23.49
N HIS A 103 -6.15 14.88 24.48
CA HIS A 103 -6.50 15.98 25.37
C HIS A 103 -5.37 16.15 26.39
N SER A 104 -4.57 17.21 26.27
CA SER A 104 -3.54 17.55 27.25
C SER A 104 -3.83 18.92 27.86
N ARG A 105 -3.88 19.00 29.20
CA ARG A 105 -3.80 20.27 29.93
C ARG A 105 -2.36 20.43 30.39
N ALA A 106 -1.68 21.49 29.96
CA ALA A 106 -0.44 21.90 30.60
C ALA A 106 -0.85 22.71 31.83
N SER A 107 -0.42 22.27 33.01
CA SER A 107 -0.54 23.04 34.24
C SER A 107 0.58 24.07 34.32
#